data_AF-A0AA95MH07-F1
#
_entry.id   AF-A0AA95MH07-F1
#
_cell.length_a   1.000
_cell.length_b   1.000
_cell.length_c   1.000
_cell.angle_alpha   90.00
_cell.angle_beta   90.00
_cell.angle_gamma   90.00
#
_symmetry.space_group_name_H-M   'P 1'
#
loop_
_entity.id
_entity.type
_entity.pdbx_description
1 polymer ?
#
loop_
_entity_poly.entity_id
_entity_poly.type
_entity_poly.pdbx_seq_one_letter_code
_entity_poly.pdbx_strand_id
1 'polypeptide(L)' 'MKNVSYIYNWVKGNAWASLTEEVNVFGRTMTKGDTLLLLVRHIIHHRWQMTVFMRQAGVRVPGIYGPTREEWA' A
#
# COMPACT_ATOMS: atom_id res chain seq x y z
N MET A 1 14.33 21.96 -16.62
CA MET A 1 13.29 21.99 -15.57
C MET A 1 11.99 21.49 -16.19
N LYS A 2 11.27 20.55 -15.58
CA LYS A 2 10.00 20.04 -16.15
C LYS A 2 8.90 21.09 -15.95
N ASN A 3 8.17 21.46 -17.01
CA ASN A 3 7.18 22.54 -16.98
C ASN A 3 5.85 22.11 -16.33
N VAL A 4 5.00 23.07 -15.96
CA VAL A 4 3.69 22.80 -15.34
C VAL A 4 2.79 21.95 -16.24
N SER A 5 2.90 22.10 -17.56
CA SER A 5 2.20 21.26 -18.53
C SER A 5 2.60 19.78 -18.45
N TYR A 6 3.87 19.47 -18.20
CA TYR A 6 4.37 18.10 -18.00
C TYR A 6 3.75 17.47 -16.74
N ILE A 7 3.69 18.22 -15.63
CA ILE A 7 3.08 17.74 -14.39
C ILE A 7 1.58 17.52 -14.60
N TYR A 8 0.88 18.47 -15.23
CA TYR A 8 -0.54 18.35 -15.54
C TYR A 8 -0.85 17.11 -16.40
N ASN A 9 -0.07 16.89 -17.46
CA ASN A 9 -0.25 15.74 -18.35
C ASN A 9 0.12 14.41 -17.66
N TRP A 10 1.13 14.41 -16.79
CA TRP A 10 1.49 13.23 -16.00
C TRP A 10 0.40 12.88 -14.97
N VAL A 11 -0.17 13.88 -14.29
CA VAL A 11 -1.30 13.69 -13.37
C VAL A 11 -2.54 13.20 -14.12
N LYS A 12 -2.85 13.78 -15.29
CA LYS A 12 -3.95 13.29 -16.15
C LYS A 12 -3.70 11.87 -16.68
N GLY A 13 -2.46 11.52 -17.01
CA GLY A 13 -2.09 10.18 -17.49
C GLY A 13 -2.14 9.10 -16.40
N ASN A 14 -2.09 9.50 -15.12
CA ASN A 14 -2.26 8.62 -13.96
C ASN A 14 -3.61 8.87 -13.26
N ALA A 15 -4.63 9.26 -14.03
CA ALA A 15 -5.98 9.50 -13.52
C ALA A 15 -6.64 8.20 -13.00
N TRP A 16 -7.66 8.35 -12.16
CA TRP A 16 -8.49 7.26 -11.63
C TRP A 16 -9.00 6.30 -12.71
N ALA A 17 -9.23 6.79 -13.93
CA ALA A 17 -9.62 5.98 -15.08
C ALA A 17 -8.60 4.88 -15.41
N SER A 18 -7.31 5.10 -15.15
CA SER A 18 -6.27 4.10 -15.42
C SER A 18 -6.36 2.87 -14.52
N LEU A 19 -7.11 2.93 -13.40
CA LEU A 19 -7.25 1.79 -12.51
C LEU A 19 -7.99 0.62 -13.15
N THR A 20 -8.78 0.85 -14.20
CA THR A 20 -9.49 -0.20 -14.93
C THR A 20 -8.66 -0.84 -16.05
N GLU A 21 -7.47 -0.30 -16.34
CA GLU A 21 -6.58 -0.86 -17.37
C GLU A 21 -6.04 -2.22 -16.92
N GLU A 22 -6.03 -3.18 -17.84
CA GLU A 22 -5.52 -4.52 -17.59
C GLU A 22 -3.99 -4.57 -17.68
N VAL A 23 -3.40 -5.34 -16.77
CA VAL A 23 -1.97 -5.61 -16.67
C VAL A 23 -1.75 -7.09 -16.38
N ASN A 24 -0.67 -7.66 -16.92
CA ASN A 24 -0.29 -9.03 -16.59
C ASN A 24 0.54 -9.02 -15.30
N VAL A 25 0.05 -9.70 -14.27
CA VAL A 25 0.67 -9.80 -12.95
C VAL A 25 0.78 -11.27 -12.57
N PHE A 26 2.00 -11.77 -12.46
CA PHE A 26 2.30 -13.18 -12.19
C PHE A 26 1.60 -14.16 -13.16
N GLY A 27 1.50 -13.79 -14.44
CA GLY A 27 0.83 -14.60 -15.46
C GLY A 27 -0.70 -14.48 -15.47
N ARG A 28 -1.30 -13.65 -14.61
CA ARG A 28 -2.74 -13.38 -14.58
C ARG A 28 -3.05 -11.99 -15.12
N THR A 29 -4.10 -11.86 -15.92
CA THR A 29 -4.64 -10.55 -16.31
C THR A 29 -5.44 -9.97 -15.14
N MET A 30 -5.03 -8.80 -14.66
CA MET A 30 -5.65 -8.09 -13.52
C MET A 30 -5.77 -6.61 -13.88
N THR A 31 -6.74 -5.89 -13.33
CA THR A 31 -6.72 -4.43 -13.48
C THR A 31 -5.58 -3.82 -12.64
N LYS A 32 -5.13 -2.61 -13.00
CA LYS A 32 -4.19 -1.86 -12.15
C LYS A 32 -4.75 -1.63 -10.74
N GLY A 33 -6.06 -1.41 -10.63
CA GLY A 33 -6.77 -1.31 -9.35
C GLY A 33 -6.68 -2.58 -8.51
N ASP A 34 -6.94 -3.74 -9.12
CA ASP A 34 -6.82 -5.04 -8.44
C ASP A 34 -5.39 -5.29 -7.96
N THR A 35 -4.42 -4.94 -8.80
CA THR A 35 -2.99 -5.09 -8.50
C THR A 35 -2.59 -4.20 -7.31
N LEU A 36 -3.03 -2.95 -7.30
CA LEU A 36 -2.79 -2.03 -6.18
C LEU A 36 -3.44 -2.55 -4.89
N LEU A 37 -4.68 -3.02 -4.96
CA LEU A 37 -5.38 -3.60 -3.81
C LEU A 37 -4.66 -4.84 -3.27
N LEU A 38 -4.18 -5.71 -4.16
CA LEU A 38 -3.36 -6.87 -3.79
C LEU A 38 -2.11 -6.44 -3.03
N LEU A 39 -1.38 -5.44 -3.54
CA LEU A 39 -0.16 -4.94 -2.90
C LEU A 39 -0.46 -4.34 -1.52
N VAL A 40 -1.49 -3.51 -1.41
CA VAL A 40 -1.91 -2.90 -0.14
C VAL A 40 -2.26 -3.99 0.88
N ARG A 41 -3.05 -4.99 0.50
CA ARG A 41 -3.39 -6.12 1.38
C ARG A 41 -2.16 -6.92 1.80
N HIS A 42 -1.22 -7.14 0.89
CA HIS A 42 0.02 -7.86 1.16
C HIS A 42 0.92 -7.11 2.17
N ILE A 43 1.07 -5.79 2.00
CA ILE A 43 1.82 -4.96 2.96
C ILE A 43 1.13 -4.95 4.32
N ILE A 44 -0.20 -4.83 4.36
CA ILE A 44 -0.95 -4.87 5.62
C ILE A 44 -0.72 -6.21 6.33
N HIS A 45 -0.79 -7.33 5.60
CA HIS A 45 -0.53 -8.67 6.15
C HIS A 45 0.87 -8.78 6.79
N HIS A 46 1.92 -8.39 6.06
CA HIS A 46 3.28 -8.46 6.59
C HIS A 46 3.54 -7.45 7.71
N ARG A 47 2.94 -6.26 7.64
CA ARG A 47 3.03 -5.28 8.73
C ARG A 47 2.46 -5.83 10.03
N TRP A 48 1.35 -6.58 9.98
CA TRP A 48 0.82 -7.24 11.16
C TRP A 48 1.73 -8.37 11.66
N GLN A 49 2.36 -9.13 10.76
CA GLN A 49 3.37 -10.12 11.17
C GLN A 49 4.56 -9.47 11.90
N MET A 50 5.03 -8.30 11.43
CA MET A 50 6.08 -7.54 12.11
C MET A 50 5.69 -7.17 13.55
N THR A 51 4.42 -6.85 13.82
CA THR A 51 4.00 -6.52 15.20
C THR A 51 4.15 -7.71 16.17
N VAL A 52 4.13 -8.96 15.68
CA VAL A 52 4.40 -10.15 16.50
C VAL A 52 5.90 -10.27 16.78
N PHE A 53 6.74 -10.10 15.75
CA PHE A 53 8.20 -10.12 15.91
C PHE A 53 8.71 -9.02 16.84
N MET A 54 8.10 -7.83 16.77
CA MET A 54 8.41 -6.73 17.67
C MET A 54 8.15 -7.10 19.14
N ARG A 55 7.03 -7.78 19.43
CA ARG A 55 6.74 -8.27 20.79
C ARG A 55 7.72 -9.33 21.25
N GLN A 56 8.07 -10.27 20.36
CA GLN A 56 9.06 -11.31 20.66
C GLN A 56 10.46 -10.73 20.91
N ALA A 57 10.81 -9.64 20.22
CA ALA A 57 12.05 -8.92 20.41
C ALA A 57 12.03 -7.94 21.61
N GLY A 58 10.90 -7.81 22.30
CA GLY A 58 10.75 -6.89 23.44
C GLY A 58 10.76 -5.40 23.07
N VAL A 59 10.55 -5.05 21.80
CA VAL A 59 10.48 -3.66 21.35
C VAL A 59 9.04 -3.15 21.33
N ARG A 60 8.85 -1.85 21.58
CA ARG A 60 7.51 -1.23 21.62
C ARG A 60 6.83 -1.31 20.26
N VAL A 61 5.65 -1.92 20.22
CA VAL A 61 4.81 -1.98 19.02
C VAL A 61 4.05 -0.66 18.86
N PRO A 62 4.10 0.00 17.69
CA PRO A 62 3.30 1.20 17.44
C PRO A 62 1.82 0.85 17.24
N GLY A 63 0.93 1.77 17.62
CA GLY A 63 -0.49 1.71 17.26
C GLY A 63 -0.70 1.73 15.74
N ILE A 64 -1.46 0.75 15.22
CA ILE A 64 -1.84 0.66 13.81
C ILE A 64 -3.34 0.37 13.75
N TYR A 65 -4.10 1.28 13.12
CA TYR A 65 -5.57 1.28 13.12
C TYR A 65 -6.22 1.45 14.51
N GLY A 66 -5.45 1.94 15.47
CA GLY A 66 -5.84 2.13 16.86
C GLY A 66 -4.62 1.94 17.76
N PRO A 67 -4.72 2.33 19.04
CA PRO A 67 -3.62 2.11 19.96
C PRO A 67 -3.43 0.62 20.27
N THR A 68 -2.21 0.24 20.58
CA THR A 68 -1.87 -1.10 21.07
C THR A 68 -2.28 -1.28 22.54
N ARG A 69 -2.30 -2.54 23.02
CA ARG A 69 -2.52 -2.84 24.45
C ARG A 69 -1.51 -2.10 25.34
N GLU A 70 -0.27 -2.05 24.88
CA GLU A 70 0.84 -1.42 25.58
C GLU A 70 0.72 0.12 25.64
N GLU A 71 -0.03 0.73 24.72
CA GLU A 71 -0.31 2.17 24.71
C GLU A 71 -1.54 2.57 25.54
N TRP A 72 -2.35 1.61 25.99
CA TRP A 72 -3.51 1.83 26.86
C TRP A 72 -3.22 1.70 28.36
N ALA A 73 -2.12 1.06 28.72
CA ALA A 73 -1.67 0.87 30.10
C ALA A 73 -0.98 2.13 30.64
#